data_AF-A0A956FY79-F1
#
_entry.id   AF-A0A956FY79-F1
#
_cell.length_a   1.000
_cell.length_b   1.000
_cell.length_c   1.000
_cell.angle_alpha   90.00
_cell.angle_beta   90.00
_cell.angle_gamma   90.00
#
_symmetry.space_group_name_H-M   'P 1'
#
loop_
_entity.id
_entity.type
_entity.pdbx_description
1 polymer ?
#
loop_
_entity_poly.entity_id
_entity_poly.type
_entity_poly.pdbx_seq_one_letter_code
_entity_poly.pdbx_strand_id
1 'polypeptide(L)'
;CAVATCGDGVVQNEEECDDGNDDNTDDCTDACVSAVCGDGFVQEGVETCDDKGESDICDNDCTEAMCGDELVNMTAGETCDEGAVQTATCEAECTTPACGDGILNALAGEECDDGNMMSNDGCSSQCLKEVELVGSFQVRDGPAWGSNPPCYSCKEACALLFGGVAADYQCSIVNNMITGTAYLDGWGSTQYCNMNPQDDDFKKAVNYNCGSTGCSYSAYVSDHSCTAVNYCFK
;
A
#
# COMPACT_ATOMS: atom_id res chain seq x y z
N CYS A 1 69.01 -4.45 -30.07
CA CYS A 1 67.67 -4.14 -29.55
C CYS A 1 66.84 -5.40 -29.66
N ALA A 2 66.09 -5.74 -28.61
CA ALA A 2 64.99 -6.69 -28.72
C ALA A 2 63.83 -6.01 -29.46
N VAL A 3 62.93 -6.82 -30.02
CA VAL A 3 61.67 -6.35 -30.60
C VAL A 3 60.69 -6.19 -29.44
N ALA A 4 59.98 -5.07 -29.38
CA ALA A 4 58.92 -4.86 -28.39
C ALA A 4 57.89 -5.99 -28.51
N THR A 5 57.66 -6.66 -27.38
CA THR A 5 56.82 -7.84 -27.27
C THR A 5 56.09 -7.70 -25.94
N CYS A 6 54.76 -7.59 -26.01
CA CYS A 6 53.96 -7.50 -24.81
C CYS A 6 54.11 -8.76 -23.95
N GLY A 7 54.11 -8.59 -22.63
CA GLY A 7 54.21 -9.68 -21.66
C GLY A 7 55.63 -10.15 -21.41
N ASP A 8 56.65 -9.37 -21.75
CA ASP A 8 58.07 -9.71 -21.53
C ASP A 8 58.63 -9.22 -20.19
N GLY A 9 57.82 -8.49 -19.42
CA GLY A 9 58.11 -7.90 -18.12
C GLY A 9 58.85 -6.57 -18.21
N VAL A 10 58.96 -5.97 -19.40
CA VAL A 10 59.71 -4.73 -19.63
C VAL A 10 58.92 -3.76 -20.52
N VAL A 11 58.37 -2.72 -19.89
CA VAL A 11 57.70 -1.61 -20.61
C VAL A 11 58.64 -0.95 -21.62
N GLN A 12 58.26 -1.02 -22.90
CA GLN A 12 58.95 -0.41 -24.04
C GLN A 12 58.18 0.80 -24.60
N ASN A 13 58.79 1.56 -25.52
CA ASN A 13 58.29 2.89 -25.91
C ASN A 13 56.85 2.93 -26.47
N GLU A 14 56.33 1.82 -26.99
CA GLU A 14 54.98 1.72 -27.55
C GLU A 14 53.96 1.08 -26.58
N GLU A 15 54.38 0.66 -25.39
CA GLU A 15 53.56 -0.02 -24.38
C GLU A 15 53.17 0.94 -23.25
N GLU A 16 51.94 0.83 -22.76
CA GLU A 16 51.48 1.60 -21.59
C GLU A 16 51.83 0.90 -20.27
N CYS A 17 51.79 -0.43 -20.28
CA CYS A 17 52.12 -1.34 -19.19
C CYS A 17 52.78 -2.61 -19.74
N ASP A 18 53.38 -3.42 -18.85
CA ASP A 18 53.80 -4.81 -19.11
C ASP A 18 54.03 -5.48 -17.75
N ASP A 19 53.25 -6.50 -17.42
CA ASP A 19 53.35 -7.26 -16.16
C ASP A 19 54.02 -8.63 -16.31
N GLY A 20 54.54 -8.94 -17.50
CA GLY A 20 55.27 -10.16 -17.78
C GLY A 20 54.42 -11.37 -18.16
N ASN A 21 53.16 -11.18 -18.57
CA ASN A 21 52.31 -12.24 -19.09
C ASN A 21 51.30 -11.76 -20.17
N ASP A 22 50.45 -12.67 -20.69
CA ASP A 22 49.45 -12.41 -21.75
C ASP A 22 48.00 -12.57 -21.24
N ASP A 23 47.78 -12.44 -19.93
CA ASP A 23 46.45 -12.46 -19.32
C ASP A 23 45.78 -11.10 -19.53
N ASN A 24 44.47 -11.08 -19.78
CA ASN A 24 43.72 -9.84 -19.90
C ASN A 24 43.01 -9.46 -18.59
N THR A 25 43.15 -10.28 -17.55
CA THR A 25 42.39 -10.19 -16.29
C THR A 25 43.21 -9.69 -15.11
N ASP A 26 44.42 -9.19 -15.34
CA ASP A 26 45.29 -8.56 -14.35
C ASP A 26 45.67 -7.12 -14.76
N ASP A 27 46.76 -6.58 -14.22
CA ASP A 27 47.10 -5.15 -14.30
C ASP A 27 47.35 -4.67 -15.75
N CYS A 28 47.67 -5.56 -16.69
CA CYS A 28 48.01 -5.22 -18.06
C CYS A 28 47.42 -6.21 -19.08
N THR A 29 46.65 -5.69 -20.05
CA THR A 29 46.08 -6.52 -21.12
C THR A 29 47.15 -7.08 -22.09
N ASP A 30 46.80 -8.09 -22.88
CA ASP A 30 47.64 -8.68 -23.95
C ASP A 30 48.01 -7.70 -25.08
N ALA A 31 47.38 -6.52 -25.08
CA ALA A 31 47.66 -5.41 -25.97
C ALA A 31 48.66 -4.39 -25.36
N CYS A 32 49.17 -4.64 -24.15
CA CYS A 32 50.03 -3.76 -23.37
C CYS A 32 49.40 -2.38 -23.11
N VAL A 33 48.10 -2.41 -22.82
CA VAL A 33 47.30 -1.28 -22.36
C VAL A 33 46.83 -1.59 -20.95
N SER A 34 46.87 -0.57 -20.07
CA SER A 34 46.41 -0.71 -18.69
C SER A 34 44.98 -1.26 -18.68
N ALA A 35 44.74 -2.30 -17.90
CA ALA A 35 43.39 -2.81 -17.74
C ALA A 35 42.51 -1.74 -17.07
N VAL A 36 41.32 -1.50 -17.61
CA VAL A 36 40.39 -0.48 -17.11
C VAL A 36 38.95 -0.96 -17.22
N CYS A 37 38.14 -0.60 -16.24
CA CYS A 37 36.69 -0.79 -16.34
C CYS A 37 36.15 -0.22 -17.65
N GLY A 38 35.47 -1.08 -18.42
CA GLY A 38 34.88 -0.77 -19.71
C GLY A 38 35.69 -1.28 -20.92
N ASP A 39 36.81 -1.98 -20.72
CA ASP A 39 37.60 -2.59 -21.79
C ASP A 39 37.03 -3.97 -22.24
N GLY A 40 36.20 -4.57 -21.39
CA GLY A 40 35.51 -5.84 -21.59
C GLY A 40 36.24 -7.06 -21.02
N PHE A 41 37.22 -6.84 -20.15
CA PHE A 41 37.91 -7.88 -19.41
C PHE A 41 37.76 -7.63 -17.91
N VAL A 42 37.37 -8.65 -17.16
CA VAL A 42 37.21 -8.53 -15.71
C VAL A 42 38.58 -8.68 -15.03
N GLN A 43 39.04 -7.62 -14.38
CA GLN A 43 40.24 -7.63 -13.54
C GLN A 43 40.02 -8.33 -12.20
N GLU A 44 40.74 -9.44 -11.97
CA GLU A 44 40.56 -10.28 -10.80
C GLU A 44 40.86 -9.52 -9.51
N GLY A 45 39.84 -9.38 -8.66
CA GLY A 45 39.95 -8.72 -7.35
C GLY A 45 39.92 -7.19 -7.40
N VAL A 46 39.76 -6.59 -8.58
CA VAL A 46 39.55 -5.15 -8.76
C VAL A 46 38.08 -4.86 -9.08
N GLU A 47 37.50 -5.62 -10.00
CA GLU A 47 36.11 -5.46 -10.44
C GLU A 47 35.38 -6.80 -10.49
N THR A 48 34.04 -6.75 -10.52
CA THR A 48 33.18 -7.94 -10.48
C THR A 48 32.62 -8.32 -11.85
N CYS A 49 32.58 -7.36 -12.77
CA CYS A 49 32.03 -7.49 -14.11
C CYS A 49 32.68 -6.45 -15.04
N ASP A 50 32.60 -6.65 -16.36
CA ASP A 50 32.92 -5.61 -17.35
C ASP A 50 32.19 -5.93 -18.66
N ASP A 51 31.01 -5.33 -18.82
CA ASP A 51 30.19 -5.44 -20.03
C ASP A 51 30.39 -4.24 -20.99
N LYS A 52 31.48 -3.48 -20.83
CA LYS A 52 31.79 -2.25 -21.59
C LYS A 52 30.84 -1.10 -21.28
N GLY A 53 30.31 -1.08 -20.06
CA GLY A 53 29.31 -0.16 -19.55
C GLY A 53 28.20 -0.90 -18.81
N GLU A 54 27.13 -0.16 -18.51
CA GLU A 54 25.98 -0.72 -17.78
C GLU A 54 25.25 -1.85 -18.53
N SER A 55 24.85 -2.87 -17.78
CA SER A 55 24.15 -4.06 -18.23
C SER A 55 23.18 -4.58 -17.14
N ASP A 56 22.49 -5.70 -17.40
CA ASP A 56 21.58 -6.34 -16.43
C ASP A 56 22.31 -6.78 -15.13
N ILE A 57 23.64 -6.85 -15.15
CA ILE A 57 24.46 -7.36 -14.04
C ILE A 57 25.66 -6.46 -13.69
N CYS A 58 25.86 -5.35 -14.42
CA CYS A 58 27.08 -4.55 -14.30
C CYS A 58 26.79 -3.05 -14.34
N ASP A 59 27.47 -2.29 -13.50
CA ASP A 59 27.49 -0.84 -13.52
C ASP A 59 28.52 -0.28 -14.49
N ASN A 60 28.45 1.04 -14.72
CA ASN A 60 29.45 1.74 -15.53
C ASN A 60 30.82 1.87 -14.84
N ASP A 61 30.91 1.65 -13.53
CA ASP A 61 32.14 1.57 -12.76
C ASP A 61 32.49 0.13 -12.34
N CYS A 62 31.89 -0.86 -13.02
CA CYS A 62 32.23 -2.27 -12.93
C CYS A 62 31.99 -2.90 -11.55
N THR A 63 31.10 -2.28 -10.76
CA THR A 63 30.39 -2.93 -9.66
C THR A 63 29.20 -3.75 -10.17
N GLU A 64 28.71 -4.68 -9.36
CA GLU A 64 27.52 -5.46 -9.71
C GLU A 64 26.28 -4.55 -9.65
N ALA A 65 25.49 -4.54 -10.72
CA ALA A 65 24.18 -3.88 -10.73
C ALA A 65 23.26 -4.53 -9.71
N MET A 66 22.83 -3.79 -8.69
CA MET A 66 21.97 -4.34 -7.64
C MET A 66 21.01 -3.32 -7.05
N CYS A 67 19.77 -3.76 -6.85
CA CYS A 67 18.81 -2.96 -6.11
C CYS A 67 19.32 -2.67 -4.69
N GLY A 68 19.50 -1.39 -4.38
CA GLY A 68 19.95 -0.88 -3.09
C GLY A 68 21.38 -0.37 -3.06
N ASP A 69 22.06 -0.23 -4.19
CA ASP A 69 23.41 0.35 -4.29
C ASP A 69 23.42 1.87 -4.56
N GLU A 70 22.23 2.49 -4.61
CA GLU A 70 22.02 3.92 -4.89
C GLU A 70 22.29 4.33 -6.35
N LEU A 71 22.44 3.36 -7.26
CA LEU A 71 22.50 3.53 -8.70
C LEU A 71 21.21 2.99 -9.32
N VAL A 72 20.73 3.62 -10.40
CA VAL A 72 19.53 3.12 -11.11
C VAL A 72 19.99 2.30 -12.30
N ASN A 73 19.84 0.98 -12.22
CA ASN A 73 20.16 0.04 -13.29
C ASN A 73 18.95 -0.21 -14.20
N MET A 74 18.74 0.69 -15.17
CA MET A 74 17.62 0.59 -16.10
C MET A 74 17.63 -0.69 -16.94
N THR A 75 18.81 -1.21 -17.27
CA THR A 75 18.95 -2.45 -18.06
C THR A 75 18.59 -3.66 -17.19
N ALA A 76 18.94 -3.65 -15.89
CA ALA A 76 18.48 -4.61 -14.89
C ALA A 76 16.98 -4.49 -14.52
N GLY A 77 16.30 -3.44 -14.99
CA GLY A 77 14.86 -3.25 -14.84
C GLY A 77 14.44 -2.31 -13.70
N GLU A 78 15.39 -1.62 -13.09
CA GLU A 78 15.12 -0.68 -12.00
C GLU A 78 14.56 0.64 -12.53
N THR A 79 13.61 1.20 -11.80
CA THR A 79 13.03 2.53 -12.09
C THR A 79 13.37 3.57 -11.03
N CYS A 80 13.96 3.14 -9.92
CA CYS A 80 14.47 3.92 -8.82
C CYS A 80 15.46 3.07 -8.01
N ASP A 81 16.34 3.70 -7.24
CA ASP A 81 17.09 3.00 -6.20
C ASP A 81 17.30 3.94 -5.01
N GLU A 82 16.49 3.73 -3.98
CA GLU A 82 16.58 4.46 -2.70
C GLU A 82 17.04 3.55 -1.57
N GLY A 83 17.93 2.58 -1.86
CA GLY A 83 18.55 1.71 -0.87
C GLY A 83 17.74 0.45 -0.56
N ALA A 84 17.06 -0.13 -1.56
CA ALA A 84 16.23 -1.34 -1.45
C ALA A 84 15.22 -1.30 -0.28
N VAL A 85 14.64 -0.12 -0.03
CA VAL A 85 13.61 0.10 0.98
C VAL A 85 12.38 0.73 0.37
N GLN A 86 11.22 0.45 0.97
CA GLN A 86 10.01 1.17 0.60
C GLN A 86 10.10 2.63 1.04
N THR A 87 9.94 3.53 0.08
CA THR A 87 9.77 4.96 0.24
C THR A 87 8.49 5.40 -0.47
N ALA A 88 8.19 6.70 -0.44
CA ALA A 88 7.02 7.23 -1.17
C ALA A 88 7.22 7.18 -2.70
N THR A 89 8.44 6.94 -3.17
CA THR A 89 8.85 7.03 -4.58
C THR A 89 9.52 5.77 -5.09
N CYS A 90 9.92 4.86 -4.20
CA CYS A 90 10.63 3.64 -4.55
C CYS A 90 10.18 2.46 -3.70
N GLU A 91 10.18 1.27 -4.29
CA GLU A 91 9.83 0.01 -3.63
C GLU A 91 11.10 -0.75 -3.26
N ALA A 92 10.95 -1.75 -2.39
CA ALA A 92 12.10 -2.56 -1.96
C ALA A 92 12.76 -3.36 -3.09
N GLU A 93 12.03 -3.56 -4.19
CA GLU A 93 12.50 -4.25 -5.40
C GLU A 93 12.88 -3.25 -6.52
N CYS A 94 13.15 -1.98 -6.16
CA CYS A 94 13.62 -0.92 -7.07
C CYS A 94 12.67 -0.61 -8.23
N THR A 95 11.38 -0.86 -7.99
CA THR A 95 10.26 -0.45 -8.84
C THR A 95 9.55 0.77 -8.26
N THR A 96 8.80 1.49 -9.10
CA THR A 96 8.05 2.68 -8.68
C THR A 96 6.67 2.28 -8.18
N PRO A 97 6.21 2.78 -7.02
CA PRO A 97 4.92 2.42 -6.46
C PRO A 97 3.76 2.65 -7.44
N ALA A 98 2.95 1.62 -7.68
CA ALA A 98 1.82 1.70 -8.58
C ALA A 98 0.62 0.90 -8.10
N CYS A 99 -0.52 1.57 -7.98
CA CYS A 99 -1.75 0.89 -7.60
C CYS A 99 -2.11 -0.29 -8.53
N GLY A 100 -2.27 -1.47 -7.94
CA GLY A 100 -2.59 -2.72 -8.60
C GLY A 100 -1.38 -3.53 -9.05
N ASP A 101 -0.18 -3.26 -8.54
CA ASP A 101 1.04 -4.02 -8.84
C ASP A 101 1.28 -5.21 -7.90
N GLY A 102 0.44 -5.36 -6.87
CA GLY A 102 0.54 -6.43 -5.87
C GLY A 102 1.40 -6.06 -4.66
N ILE A 103 1.92 -4.84 -4.57
CA ILE A 103 2.79 -4.35 -3.52
C ILE A 103 2.09 -3.22 -2.78
N LEU A 104 1.69 -3.45 -1.53
CA LEU A 104 1.13 -2.38 -0.71
C LEU A 104 2.24 -1.41 -0.25
N ASN A 105 2.23 -0.19 -0.79
CA ASN A 105 3.10 0.90 -0.37
C ASN A 105 2.32 2.04 0.33
N ALA A 106 2.20 1.92 1.66
CA ALA A 106 1.54 2.92 2.49
C ALA A 106 2.25 4.28 2.52
N LEU A 107 3.55 4.34 2.19
CA LEU A 107 4.30 5.61 2.12
C LEU A 107 3.98 6.37 0.83
N ALA A 108 3.62 5.66 -0.24
CA ALA A 108 3.11 6.23 -1.49
C ALA A 108 1.61 6.62 -1.41
N GLY A 109 0.94 6.30 -0.30
CA GLY A 109 -0.45 6.69 -0.03
C GLY A 109 -1.48 5.57 -0.26
N GLU A 110 -1.03 4.34 -0.47
CA GLU A 110 -1.92 3.19 -0.65
C GLU A 110 -2.46 2.69 0.69
N GLU A 111 -3.77 2.42 0.74
CA GLU A 111 -4.44 1.81 1.89
C GLU A 111 -4.66 0.30 1.70
N CYS A 112 -4.64 -0.16 0.44
CA CYS A 112 -4.75 -1.54 -0.01
C CYS A 112 -4.03 -1.69 -1.36
N ASP A 113 -3.73 -2.93 -1.74
CA ASP A 113 -3.37 -3.32 -3.10
C ASP A 113 -3.84 -4.78 -3.29
N ASP A 114 -4.62 -5.06 -4.33
CA ASP A 114 -5.12 -6.41 -4.65
C ASP A 114 -4.60 -6.95 -5.99
N GLY A 115 -3.51 -6.36 -6.50
CA GLY A 115 -2.84 -6.77 -7.72
C GLY A 115 -3.60 -6.40 -9.00
N ASN A 116 -4.59 -5.51 -8.92
CA ASN A 116 -5.25 -4.96 -10.09
C ASN A 116 -5.85 -3.55 -9.84
N MET A 117 -6.39 -2.92 -10.88
CA MET A 117 -7.03 -1.59 -10.81
C MET A 117 -8.54 -1.63 -11.06
N MET A 118 -9.19 -2.77 -10.78
CA MET A 118 -10.65 -2.84 -10.79
C MET A 118 -11.20 -2.13 -9.54
N SER A 119 -12.51 -2.05 -9.45
CA SER A 119 -13.14 -1.47 -8.29
C SER A 119 -14.33 -2.35 -7.93
N ASN A 120 -14.64 -2.40 -6.65
CA ASN A 120 -15.57 -3.30 -5.99
C ASN A 120 -15.10 -4.76 -5.97
N ASP A 121 -13.80 -4.99 -5.83
CA ASP A 121 -13.18 -6.31 -5.62
C ASP A 121 -12.26 -6.37 -4.39
N GLY A 122 -12.24 -5.32 -3.58
CA GLY A 122 -11.56 -5.27 -2.29
C GLY A 122 -10.57 -4.12 -2.18
N CYS A 123 -10.06 -3.63 -3.32
CA CYS A 123 -9.28 -2.43 -3.41
C CYS A 123 -9.74 -1.58 -4.59
N SER A 124 -9.85 -0.27 -4.38
CA SER A 124 -10.29 0.61 -5.47
C SER A 124 -9.16 0.84 -6.48
N SER A 125 -9.52 1.32 -7.67
CA SER A 125 -8.56 1.77 -8.69
C SER A 125 -7.64 2.93 -8.28
N GLN A 126 -7.78 3.44 -7.05
CA GLN A 126 -6.95 4.47 -6.43
C GLN A 126 -6.27 3.96 -5.15
N CYS A 127 -6.27 2.64 -4.93
CA CYS A 127 -5.68 1.96 -3.79
C CYS A 127 -6.20 2.45 -2.43
N LEU A 128 -7.46 2.88 -2.42
CA LEU A 128 -8.23 3.15 -1.22
C LEU A 128 -9.07 1.94 -0.87
N LYS A 129 -9.22 1.65 0.42
CA LYS A 129 -10.07 0.56 0.88
C LYS A 129 -11.51 0.80 0.45
N GLU A 130 -12.09 -0.21 -0.15
CA GLU A 130 -13.48 -0.17 -0.56
C GLU A 130 -14.38 -0.52 0.61
N VAL A 131 -15.55 0.11 0.66
CA VAL A 131 -16.55 -0.16 1.70
C VAL A 131 -17.75 -0.79 1.04
N GLU A 132 -18.08 -2.02 1.42
CA GLU A 132 -19.13 -2.82 0.78
C GLU A 132 -20.41 -2.82 1.59
N LEU A 133 -21.56 -2.91 0.92
CA LEU A 133 -22.84 -3.07 1.58
C LEU A 133 -22.94 -4.48 2.20
N VAL A 134 -22.81 -4.57 3.53
CA VAL A 134 -22.92 -5.82 4.28
C VAL A 134 -24.37 -6.21 4.54
N GLY A 135 -25.26 -5.22 4.68
CA GLY A 135 -26.67 -5.48 4.95
C GLY A 135 -27.46 -4.25 5.32
N SER A 136 -28.71 -4.47 5.76
CA SER A 136 -29.60 -3.39 6.20
C SER A 136 -30.53 -3.90 7.31
N PHE A 137 -31.06 -2.96 8.09
CA PHE A 137 -32.04 -3.26 9.13
C PHE A 137 -33.04 -2.11 9.27
N GLN A 138 -34.28 -2.42 9.68
CA GLN A 138 -35.24 -1.41 10.07
C GLN A 138 -34.97 -0.98 11.50
N VAL A 139 -35.19 0.30 11.82
CA VAL A 139 -35.05 0.79 13.19
C VAL A 139 -35.88 -0.07 14.17
N ARG A 140 -37.10 -0.46 13.78
CA ARG A 140 -38.02 -1.33 14.56
C ARG A 140 -37.58 -2.77 14.80
N ASP A 141 -36.54 -3.25 14.12
CA ASP A 141 -36.11 -4.65 14.22
C ASP A 141 -35.43 -4.96 15.57
N GLY A 142 -35.11 -3.91 16.34
CA GLY A 142 -34.49 -4.03 17.65
C GLY A 142 -35.42 -4.41 18.79
N PRO A 143 -34.88 -4.58 20.00
CA PRO A 143 -35.66 -4.97 21.17
C PRO A 143 -36.70 -3.90 21.55
N ALA A 144 -37.84 -4.36 22.05
CA ALA A 144 -38.87 -3.48 22.58
C ALA A 144 -38.45 -2.87 23.93
N TRP A 145 -38.80 -1.61 24.13
CA TRP A 145 -38.50 -0.82 25.31
C TRP A 145 -39.37 -1.17 26.53
N GLY A 146 -40.12 -2.29 26.49
CA GLY A 146 -40.77 -2.86 27.67
C GLY A 146 -39.82 -3.50 28.69
N SER A 147 -38.51 -3.56 28.38
CA SER A 147 -37.41 -3.99 29.25
C SER A 147 -36.39 -2.85 29.40
N ASN A 148 -35.22 -3.06 30.04
CA ASN A 148 -34.13 -2.05 30.06
C ASN A 148 -33.10 -2.36 28.96
N PRO A 149 -33.40 -2.16 27.65
CA PRO A 149 -32.44 -2.41 26.59
C PRO A 149 -31.39 -1.29 26.54
N PRO A 150 -30.15 -1.60 26.11
CA PRO A 150 -29.17 -0.58 25.76
C PRO A 150 -29.60 0.21 24.52
N CYS A 151 -29.12 1.45 24.41
CA CYS A 151 -29.25 2.26 23.19
C CYS A 151 -28.02 2.05 22.30
N TYR A 152 -28.26 1.90 20.99
CA TYR A 152 -27.23 1.66 19.99
C TYR A 152 -27.16 2.83 19.01
N SER A 153 -25.94 3.22 18.64
CA SER A 153 -25.73 3.98 17.40
C SER A 153 -25.96 3.05 16.21
N CYS A 154 -26.01 3.59 15.00
CA CYS A 154 -26.19 2.75 13.83
C CYS A 154 -24.98 1.82 13.63
N LYS A 155 -23.77 2.34 13.84
CA LYS A 155 -22.53 1.54 13.77
C LYS A 155 -22.53 0.37 14.74
N GLU A 156 -22.99 0.60 15.97
CA GLU A 156 -23.10 -0.47 16.97
C GLU A 156 -24.19 -1.48 16.62
N ALA A 157 -25.32 -1.04 16.07
CA ALA A 157 -26.36 -1.93 15.57
C ALA A 157 -25.85 -2.79 14.39
N CYS A 158 -25.07 -2.22 13.47
CA CYS A 158 -24.43 -2.97 12.39
C CYS A 158 -23.46 -4.02 12.93
N ALA A 159 -22.58 -3.65 13.87
CA ALA A 159 -21.66 -4.60 14.50
C ALA A 159 -22.40 -5.72 15.27
N LEU A 160 -23.52 -5.39 15.92
CA LEU A 160 -24.37 -6.38 16.60
C LEU A 160 -24.99 -7.39 15.61
N LEU A 161 -25.46 -6.91 14.45
CA LEU A 161 -26.20 -7.70 13.47
C LEU A 161 -25.29 -8.48 12.51
N PHE A 162 -24.16 -7.90 12.13
CA PHE A 162 -23.28 -8.40 11.06
C PHE A 162 -21.87 -8.78 11.55
N GLY A 163 -21.55 -8.54 12.82
CA GLY A 163 -20.31 -8.97 13.47
C GLY A 163 -19.11 -8.03 13.27
N GLY A 164 -18.10 -8.14 14.14
CA GLY A 164 -16.96 -7.23 14.18
C GLY A 164 -17.16 -6.10 15.19
N VAL A 165 -16.51 -4.96 14.97
CA VAL A 165 -16.58 -3.81 15.88
C VAL A 165 -17.24 -2.61 15.20
N ALA A 166 -17.89 -1.74 15.98
CA ALA A 166 -18.61 -0.58 15.44
C ALA A 166 -17.71 0.37 14.63
N ALA A 167 -16.41 0.42 14.94
CA ALA A 167 -15.44 1.26 14.22
C ALA A 167 -15.27 0.86 12.74
N ASP A 168 -15.52 -0.40 12.39
CA ASP A 168 -15.40 -0.90 11.02
C ASP A 168 -16.60 -0.49 10.15
N TYR A 169 -17.70 -0.06 10.76
CA TYR A 169 -18.92 0.24 10.04
C TYR A 169 -19.07 1.72 9.72
N GLN A 170 -19.60 1.99 8.54
CA GLN A 170 -20.19 3.27 8.16
C GLN A 170 -21.66 3.05 7.83
N CYS A 171 -22.55 3.90 8.36
CA CYS A 171 -23.96 3.78 8.01
C CYS A 171 -24.40 4.74 6.93
N SER A 172 -25.48 4.34 6.29
CA SER A 172 -26.19 5.17 5.34
C SER A 172 -27.69 5.04 5.48
N ILE A 173 -28.40 6.08 5.06
CA ILE A 173 -29.84 6.05 4.83
C ILE A 173 -30.19 5.72 3.36
N VAL A 174 -29.18 5.52 2.50
CA VAL A 174 -29.33 5.07 1.11
C VAL A 174 -28.47 3.83 0.86
N ASN A 175 -28.91 2.94 -0.03
CA ASN A 175 -28.32 1.61 -0.18
C ASN A 175 -27.08 1.55 -1.09
N ASN A 176 -26.73 2.63 -1.78
CA ASN A 176 -25.71 2.65 -2.83
C ASN A 176 -24.66 3.75 -2.64
N MET A 177 -24.66 4.41 -1.49
CA MET A 177 -23.74 5.49 -1.14
C MET A 177 -23.71 5.60 0.36
N ILE A 178 -22.56 5.98 0.93
CA ILE A 178 -22.42 6.21 2.36
C ILE A 178 -22.79 7.66 2.66
N THR A 179 -23.84 7.87 3.46
CA THR A 179 -24.27 9.23 3.87
C THR A 179 -23.72 9.65 5.21
N GLY A 180 -23.04 8.76 5.95
CA GLY A 180 -22.56 9.02 7.31
C GLY A 180 -23.68 9.33 8.30
N THR A 181 -24.90 8.90 7.98
CA THR A 181 -26.11 9.24 8.73
C THR A 181 -27.02 8.04 8.91
N ALA A 182 -27.83 8.09 9.95
CA ALA A 182 -28.77 7.04 10.31
C ALA A 182 -30.10 7.60 10.82
N TYR A 183 -31.15 6.80 10.64
CA TYR A 183 -32.42 6.98 11.32
C TYR A 183 -32.37 6.37 12.72
N LEU A 184 -33.04 7.05 13.66
CA LEU A 184 -33.18 6.61 15.04
C LEU A 184 -34.64 6.71 15.46
N ASP A 185 -35.01 5.96 16.49
CA ASP A 185 -36.27 6.13 17.18
C ASP A 185 -36.03 6.52 18.63
N GLY A 186 -36.90 7.39 19.14
CA GLY A 186 -36.79 7.97 20.47
C GLY A 186 -38.04 7.75 21.29
N TRP A 187 -37.87 7.37 22.54
CA TRP A 187 -39.01 6.98 23.38
C TRP A 187 -39.93 8.13 23.72
N GLY A 188 -41.21 7.97 23.41
CA GLY A 188 -42.22 9.03 23.54
C GLY A 188 -41.94 10.29 22.70
N SER A 189 -41.02 10.21 21.73
CA SER A 189 -40.74 11.30 20.78
C SER A 189 -41.28 10.94 19.40
N THR A 190 -42.24 11.72 18.91
CA THR A 190 -42.73 11.58 17.52
C THR A 190 -41.81 12.22 16.48
N GLN A 191 -40.71 12.86 16.90
CA GLN A 191 -39.85 13.65 16.04
C GLN A 191 -38.82 12.82 15.26
N TYR A 192 -38.35 11.69 15.80
CA TYR A 192 -37.23 10.94 15.21
C TYR A 192 -37.67 9.78 14.31
N CYS A 193 -38.89 9.29 14.49
CA CYS A 193 -39.58 8.50 13.47
C CYS A 193 -39.94 9.34 12.21
N ASN A 194 -39.65 10.65 12.19
CA ASN A 194 -40.02 11.60 11.13
C ASN A 194 -38.81 12.04 10.26
N MET A 195 -38.07 11.07 9.72
CA MET A 195 -37.18 11.25 8.56
C MET A 195 -36.09 12.34 8.65
N ASN A 196 -35.62 12.71 9.85
CA ASN A 196 -34.43 13.57 9.98
C ASN A 196 -33.22 12.73 10.41
N PRO A 197 -32.36 12.30 9.48
CA PRO A 197 -31.18 11.51 9.80
C PRO A 197 -30.26 12.27 10.77
N GLN A 198 -29.58 11.54 11.65
CA GLN A 198 -28.52 12.07 12.51
C GLN A 198 -27.19 11.40 12.10
N ASP A 199 -26.07 11.87 12.64
CA ASP A 199 -24.78 11.20 12.47
C ASP A 199 -24.89 9.71 12.82
N ASP A 200 -24.23 8.84 12.05
CA ASP A 200 -24.33 7.39 12.20
C ASP A 200 -23.83 6.83 13.54
N ASP A 201 -22.97 7.60 14.22
CA ASP A 201 -22.49 7.31 15.57
C ASP A 201 -23.34 7.95 16.68
N PHE A 202 -24.38 8.69 16.32
CA PHE A 202 -25.27 9.30 17.30
C PHE A 202 -26.08 8.24 18.05
N LYS A 203 -26.14 8.39 19.37
CA LYS A 203 -27.10 7.73 20.28
C LYS A 203 -27.22 8.58 21.54
N LYS A 204 -28.31 8.40 22.29
CA LYS A 204 -28.49 9.15 23.55
C LYS A 204 -29.03 8.27 24.64
N ALA A 205 -28.44 8.45 25.83
CA ALA A 205 -28.68 7.72 27.08
C ALA A 205 -28.36 6.22 26.97
N VAL A 206 -27.31 5.78 27.67
CA VAL A 206 -26.87 4.38 27.67
C VAL A 206 -27.84 3.42 28.39
N ASN A 207 -28.85 3.95 29.10
CA ASN A 207 -29.87 3.18 29.82
C ASN A 207 -31.27 3.81 29.64
N TYR A 208 -32.29 2.96 29.78
CA TYR A 208 -33.71 3.17 29.46
C TYR A 208 -34.40 4.43 30.04
N ASN A 209 -33.90 5.00 31.15
CA ASN A 209 -34.62 6.06 31.87
C ASN A 209 -33.73 7.23 32.28
N CYS A 210 -33.77 8.30 31.50
CA CYS A 210 -33.18 9.61 31.81
C CYS A 210 -34.21 10.62 32.37
N GLY A 211 -35.36 10.15 32.86
CA GLY A 211 -36.28 10.94 33.68
C GLY A 211 -37.28 11.84 32.94
N SER A 212 -37.32 11.83 31.60
CA SER A 212 -38.30 12.61 30.80
C SER A 212 -38.66 11.93 29.47
N THR A 213 -39.75 12.37 28.84
CA THR A 213 -40.16 11.94 27.50
C THR A 213 -39.13 12.37 26.45
N GLY A 214 -38.78 11.49 25.51
CA GLY A 214 -37.85 11.78 24.41
C GLY A 214 -36.38 11.85 24.81
N CYS A 215 -36.00 11.28 25.94
CA CYS A 215 -34.66 11.49 26.50
C CYS A 215 -33.60 10.50 25.97
N SER A 216 -34.02 9.41 25.33
CA SER A 216 -33.17 8.33 24.82
C SER A 216 -33.41 8.09 23.33
N TYR A 217 -32.36 7.81 22.55
CA TYR A 217 -32.42 7.55 21.10
C TYR A 217 -31.55 6.35 20.74
N SER A 218 -32.11 5.45 19.93
CA SER A 218 -31.42 4.25 19.43
C SER A 218 -31.72 4.06 17.95
N ALA A 219 -30.71 3.61 17.19
CA ALA A 219 -30.89 3.18 15.81
C ALA A 219 -31.60 1.82 15.70
N TYR A 220 -31.65 1.04 16.78
CA TYR A 220 -32.19 -0.32 16.81
C TYR A 220 -33.09 -0.52 18.04
N VAL A 221 -34.40 -0.42 17.84
CA VAL A 221 -35.45 -0.39 18.88
C VAL A 221 -36.86 -0.60 18.30
N SER A 222 -37.70 -1.40 18.96
CA SER A 222 -39.12 -1.55 18.62
C SER A 222 -40.04 -0.81 19.61
N ASP A 223 -40.06 0.53 19.56
CA ASP A 223 -40.90 1.36 20.43
C ASP A 223 -42.04 2.03 19.65
N HIS A 224 -41.73 2.66 18.52
CA HIS A 224 -42.73 3.11 17.56
C HIS A 224 -42.75 2.24 16.31
N SER A 225 -43.80 2.41 15.51
CA SER A 225 -43.90 1.84 14.15
C SER A 225 -42.97 2.57 13.17
N CYS A 226 -41.68 2.75 13.50
CA CYS A 226 -40.68 3.32 12.60
C CYS A 226 -40.23 2.28 11.56
N THR A 227 -40.55 2.48 10.27
CA THR A 227 -40.10 1.59 9.17
C THR A 227 -38.80 2.05 8.52
N ALA A 228 -38.14 3.08 9.07
CA ALA A 228 -36.96 3.64 8.44
C ALA A 228 -35.82 2.59 8.39
N VAL A 229 -35.11 2.53 7.26
CA VAL A 229 -34.06 1.53 6.99
C VAL A 229 -32.70 2.21 7.11
N ASN A 230 -31.80 1.58 7.86
CA ASN A 230 -30.38 1.91 7.86
C ASN A 230 -29.60 0.83 7.10
N TYR A 231 -28.61 1.23 6.32
CA TYR A 231 -27.71 0.38 5.56
C TYR A 231 -26.33 0.37 6.21
N CYS A 232 -25.73 -0.80 6.30
CA CYS A 232 -24.42 -1.03 6.93
C CYS A 232 -23.38 -1.30 5.86
N PHE A 233 -22.38 -0.43 5.79
CA PHE A 233 -21.21 -0.58 4.95
C PHE A 233 -20.00 -0.96 5.82
N LYS A 234 -19.17 -1.90 5.37
CA LYS A 234 -17.94 -2.34 6.05
C LYS A 234 -16.82 -2.59 5.04
#